data_AF-A0A0Q4NEZ9-F1
#
_entry.id   AF-A0A0Q4NEZ9-F1
#
_cell.length_a   1.000
_cell.length_b   1.000
_cell.length_c   1.000
_cell.angle_alpha   90.00
_cell.angle_beta   90.00
_cell.angle_gamma   90.00
#
_symmetry.space_group_name_H-M   'P 1'
#
loop_
_entity.id
_entity.type
_entity.pdbx_description
1 polymer ?
#
loop_
_entity_poly.entity_id
_entity_poly.type
_entity_poly.pdbx_seq_one_letter_code
_entity_poly.pdbx_strand_id
1 'polypeptide(L)'
;MQDCEQTQGMSILQHGEMVRDFYLDLKGHVTEGAPLRYEWKLPAWATAPALWASLLPATTIENYQVFHDCGKPLCREVDQEGKVHFPDHAKVSAQAWRAAGGAEAEARLIEMDMDIHLLKAEGLEQFAARPEAATLLLTGLCEIHANASMFGGIDSTSFKMKWKHIDRRGKQIAALLALKERMI
;
A
#
# COMPACT_ATOMS: atom_id res chain seq x y z
N MET A 1 3.70 -11.54 13.68
CA MET A 1 4.18 -11.21 12.32
C MET A 1 5.48 -11.92 11.98
N GLN A 2 6.50 -11.86 12.85
CA GLN A 2 7.81 -12.51 12.62
C GLN A 2 7.71 -14.02 12.32
N ASP A 3 6.91 -14.74 13.11
CA ASP A 3 6.81 -16.20 12.98
C ASP A 3 5.74 -16.69 11.98
N CYS A 4 5.11 -15.78 11.25
CA CYS A 4 4.05 -16.13 10.30
C CYS A 4 4.46 -15.69 8.89
N GLU A 5 4.57 -16.67 8.00
CA GLU A 5 4.98 -16.46 6.62
C GLU A 5 3.90 -15.75 5.80
N GLN A 6 4.31 -14.72 5.06
CA GLN A 6 3.54 -14.15 3.95
C GLN A 6 3.67 -15.04 2.71
N THR A 7 4.88 -15.54 2.48
CA THR A 7 5.26 -16.53 1.47
C THR A 7 6.46 -17.32 1.99
N GLN A 8 6.83 -18.40 1.30
CA GLN A 8 7.94 -19.26 1.71
C GLN A 8 9.22 -18.45 1.93
N GLY A 9 9.77 -18.49 3.15
CA GLY A 9 11.03 -17.84 3.51
C GLY A 9 10.91 -16.34 3.79
N MET A 10 9.70 -15.77 3.82
CA MET A 10 9.50 -14.37 4.16
C MET A 10 8.32 -14.18 5.12
N SER A 11 8.62 -13.64 6.29
CA SER A 11 7.62 -13.29 7.31
C SER A 11 6.74 -12.12 6.87
N ILE A 12 5.57 -12.01 7.49
CA ILE A 12 4.69 -10.83 7.33
C ILE A 12 5.38 -9.54 7.79
N LEU A 13 6.29 -9.60 8.78
CA LEU A 13 7.03 -8.41 9.19
C LEU A 13 7.99 -7.95 8.08
N GLN A 14 8.77 -8.88 7.52
CA GLN A 14 9.68 -8.58 6.41
C GLN A 14 8.94 -8.04 5.18
N HIS A 15 7.71 -8.53 4.94
CA HIS A 15 6.85 -7.95 3.91
C HIS A 15 6.60 -6.47 4.16
N GLY A 16 6.09 -6.10 5.34
CA GLY A 16 5.79 -4.71 5.67
C GLY A 16 7.02 -3.81 5.64
N GLU A 17 8.17 -4.30 6.13
CA GLU A 17 9.46 -3.60 6.01
C GLU A 17 9.83 -3.35 4.55
N MET A 18 9.62 -4.35 3.68
CA MET A 18 9.87 -4.19 2.25
C MET A 18 8.92 -3.15 1.61
N VAL A 19 7.64 -3.12 1.98
CA VAL A 19 6.70 -2.08 1.50
C VAL A 19 7.19 -0.68 1.88
N ARG A 20 7.62 -0.50 3.15
CA ARG A 20 8.22 0.76 3.62
C ARG A 20 9.48 1.11 2.84
N ASP A 21 10.35 0.14 2.59
CA ASP A 21 11.62 0.40 1.91
C ASP A 21 11.39 0.81 0.44
N PHE A 22 10.42 0.22 -0.27
CA PHE A 22 9.98 0.70 -1.58
C PHE A 22 9.42 2.13 -1.51
N TYR A 23 8.64 2.47 -0.46
CA TYR A 23 8.17 3.84 -0.27
C TYR A 23 9.32 4.83 -0.06
N LEU A 24 10.30 4.49 0.77
CA LEU A 24 11.48 5.35 1.02
C LEU A 24 12.34 5.51 -0.24
N ASP A 25 12.47 4.46 -1.05
CA ASP A 25 13.16 4.51 -2.35
C ASP A 25 12.46 5.48 -3.32
N LEU A 26 11.14 5.37 -3.46
CA LEU A 26 10.35 6.27 -4.29
C LEU A 26 10.38 7.70 -3.77
N LYS A 27 10.27 7.89 -2.45
CA LYS A 27 10.34 9.20 -1.80
C LYS A 27 11.68 9.88 -2.08
N GLY A 28 12.80 9.22 -1.83
CA GLY A 28 14.13 9.76 -2.10
C GLY A 28 14.31 10.13 -3.58
N HIS A 29 13.78 9.30 -4.48
CA HIS A 29 13.78 9.63 -5.91
C HIS A 29 13.01 10.92 -6.22
N VAL A 30 11.80 11.07 -5.69
CA VAL A 30 10.95 12.23 -6.00
C VAL A 30 11.40 13.50 -5.29
N THR A 31 11.78 13.43 -4.02
CA THR A 31 12.05 14.62 -3.21
C THR A 31 13.51 15.07 -3.26
N GLU A 32 14.43 14.15 -3.56
CA GLU A 32 15.88 14.42 -3.51
C GLU A 32 16.57 14.15 -4.86
N GLY A 33 15.87 13.58 -5.84
CA GLY A 33 16.44 13.20 -7.13
C GLY A 33 17.37 11.99 -7.06
N ALA A 34 17.28 11.19 -6.00
CA ALA A 34 18.10 9.98 -5.85
C ALA A 34 17.78 8.97 -6.97
N PRO A 35 18.76 8.17 -7.44
CA PRO A 35 18.45 7.05 -8.32
C PRO A 35 17.61 6.00 -7.59
N LEU A 36 16.60 5.44 -8.26
CA LEU A 36 15.81 4.33 -7.74
C LEU A 36 16.70 3.11 -7.52
N ARG A 37 16.57 2.46 -6.36
CA ARG A 37 17.38 1.29 -5.97
C ARG A 37 16.69 -0.03 -6.29
N TYR A 38 15.36 -0.05 -6.35
CA TYR A 38 14.59 -1.25 -6.68
C TYR A 38 14.16 -1.28 -8.16
N GLU A 39 13.63 -2.42 -8.59
CA GLU A 39 13.00 -2.54 -9.91
C GLU A 39 11.61 -1.89 -9.88
N TRP A 40 11.40 -0.90 -10.74
CA TRP A 40 10.15 -0.14 -10.81
C TRP A 40 9.55 -0.16 -12.21
N LYS A 41 8.23 -0.33 -12.24
CA LYS A 41 7.40 0.12 -13.34
C LYS A 41 6.66 1.38 -12.89
N LEU A 42 7.33 2.52 -12.92
CA LEU A 42 6.79 3.75 -12.34
C LEU A 42 5.72 4.39 -13.26
N PRO A 43 4.48 4.62 -12.78
CA PRO A 43 3.49 5.35 -13.56
C PRO A 43 3.76 6.86 -13.48
N ALA A 44 3.43 7.59 -14.56
CA ALA A 44 3.73 9.03 -14.67
C ALA A 44 3.12 9.89 -13.55
N TRP A 45 2.01 9.46 -12.95
CA TRP A 45 1.38 10.19 -11.85
C TRP A 45 2.10 10.02 -10.52
N ALA A 46 2.99 9.03 -10.35
CA ALA A 46 3.61 8.74 -9.05
C ALA A 46 4.49 9.90 -8.55
N THR A 47 4.93 10.79 -9.44
CA THR A 47 5.73 11.97 -9.12
C THR A 47 4.92 13.27 -9.10
N ALA A 48 3.58 13.19 -9.15
CA ALA A 48 2.73 14.38 -9.20
C ALA A 48 2.80 15.18 -7.89
N PRO A 49 3.11 16.50 -7.91
CA PRO A 49 3.30 17.30 -6.69
C PRO A 49 2.12 17.24 -5.72
N ALA A 50 0.89 17.30 -6.23
CA ALA A 50 -0.33 17.23 -5.43
C ALA A 50 -0.45 15.97 -4.57
N LEU A 51 0.12 14.84 -5.01
CA LEU A 51 0.15 13.61 -4.21
C LEU A 51 1.08 13.76 -3.02
N TRP A 52 2.31 14.23 -3.27
CA TRP A 52 3.34 14.36 -2.25
C TRP A 52 3.01 15.45 -1.22
N ALA A 53 2.34 16.52 -1.66
CA ALA A 53 1.80 17.56 -0.77
C ALA A 53 0.64 17.07 0.12
N SER A 54 -0.05 16.00 -0.29
CA SER A 54 -1.21 15.43 0.42
C SER A 54 -0.86 14.23 1.31
N LEU A 55 0.42 13.92 1.47
CA LEU A 55 0.86 12.80 2.30
C LEU A 55 0.63 13.08 3.80
N LEU A 56 0.33 12.01 4.53
CA LEU A 56 0.26 12.02 5.99
C LEU A 56 1.67 12.14 6.60
N PRO A 57 1.79 12.39 7.92
CA PRO A 57 3.09 12.47 8.58
C PRO A 57 3.94 11.21 8.36
N ALA A 58 5.25 11.40 8.14
CA ALA A 58 6.16 10.31 7.77
C ALA A 58 6.12 9.13 8.74
N THR A 59 6.13 9.39 10.06
CA THR A 59 6.06 8.34 11.09
C THR A 59 4.77 7.51 10.99
N THR A 60 3.64 8.17 10.73
CA THR A 60 2.34 7.49 10.52
C THR A 60 2.39 6.59 9.29
N ILE A 61 2.96 7.07 8.17
CA ILE A 61 3.07 6.29 6.93
C ILE A 61 3.96 5.07 7.14
N GLU A 62 5.15 5.26 7.70
CA GLU A 62 6.15 4.20 7.87
C GLU A 62 5.65 3.11 8.83
N ASN A 63 5.02 3.49 9.95
CA ASN A 63 4.42 2.53 10.87
C ASN A 63 3.27 1.77 10.21
N TYR A 64 2.35 2.47 9.53
CA TYR A 64 1.28 1.84 8.78
C TYR A 64 1.82 0.80 7.78
N GLN A 65 2.81 1.17 6.96
CA GLN A 65 3.37 0.27 5.95
C GLN A 65 3.99 -0.99 6.57
N VAL A 66 4.74 -0.84 7.67
CA VAL A 66 5.32 -1.99 8.37
C VAL A 66 4.26 -2.89 8.98
N PHE A 67 3.19 -2.32 9.55
CA PHE A 67 2.20 -3.06 10.35
C PHE A 67 0.85 -3.30 9.65
N HIS A 68 0.69 -2.97 8.37
CA HIS A 68 -0.59 -3.09 7.64
C HIS A 68 -1.19 -4.49 7.67
N ASP A 69 -0.33 -5.50 7.74
CA ASP A 69 -0.71 -6.92 7.77
C ASP A 69 -0.60 -7.56 9.17
N CYS A 70 -0.52 -6.77 10.25
CA CYS A 70 -0.22 -7.30 11.58
C CYS A 70 -1.24 -8.32 12.13
N GLY A 71 -2.47 -8.31 11.61
CA GLY A 71 -3.55 -9.23 11.97
C GLY A 71 -3.60 -10.51 11.15
N LYS A 72 -2.84 -10.63 10.06
CA LYS A 72 -2.79 -11.87 9.25
C LYS A 72 -2.51 -13.14 10.07
N PRO A 73 -1.61 -13.17 11.08
CA PRO A 73 -1.42 -14.34 11.92
C PRO A 73 -2.67 -14.76 12.70
N LEU A 74 -3.59 -13.83 12.98
CA LEU A 74 -4.79 -14.05 13.78
C LEU A 74 -5.98 -14.57 12.94
N CYS A 75 -5.96 -14.32 11.62
CA CYS A 75 -6.98 -14.80 10.69
C CYS A 75 -6.43 -15.77 9.65
N ARG A 76 -5.27 -16.38 9.91
CA ARG A 76 -4.65 -17.34 8.98
C ARG A 76 -5.48 -18.61 8.89
N GLU A 77 -5.96 -18.91 7.70
CA GLU A 77 -6.66 -20.16 7.37
C GLU A 77 -5.86 -20.95 6.33
N VAL A 78 -5.97 -22.28 6.36
CA VAL A 78 -5.41 -23.18 5.34
C VAL A 78 -6.55 -24.01 4.81
N ASP A 79 -6.79 -23.96 3.51
CA ASP A 79 -7.85 -24.74 2.88
C ASP A 79 -7.46 -26.22 2.68
N GLN A 80 -8.39 -27.01 2.14
CA GLN A 80 -8.22 -28.45 1.93
C GLN A 80 -7.09 -28.78 0.92
N GLU A 81 -6.69 -27.82 0.08
CA GLU A 81 -5.62 -27.96 -0.91
C GLU A 81 -4.26 -27.48 -0.36
N GLY A 82 -4.22 -27.02 0.90
CA GLY A 82 -3.01 -26.50 1.55
C GLY A 82 -2.72 -25.03 1.23
N LYS A 83 -3.65 -24.32 0.58
CA LYS A 83 -3.47 -22.91 0.25
C LYS A 83 -3.82 -22.03 1.45
N VAL A 84 -2.97 -21.03 1.68
CA VAL A 84 -3.10 -20.08 2.78
C VAL A 84 -4.05 -18.95 2.39
N HIS A 85 -4.95 -18.59 3.30
CA HIS A 85 -5.88 -17.48 3.18
C HIS A 85 -5.82 -16.58 4.42
N PHE A 86 -6.15 -15.31 4.22
CA PHE A 86 -6.22 -14.29 5.28
C PHE A 86 -7.53 -13.49 5.15
N PRO A 87 -8.69 -14.11 5.45
CA PRO A 87 -9.98 -13.44 5.40
C PRO A 87 -9.99 -12.18 6.26
N ASP A 88 -10.51 -11.09 5.69
CA ASP A 88 -10.72 -9.79 6.35
C ASP A 88 -9.47 -9.23 7.07
N HIS A 89 -8.27 -9.55 6.57
CA HIS A 89 -7.02 -9.25 7.27
C HIS A 89 -6.79 -7.77 7.54
N ALA A 90 -7.23 -6.85 6.67
CA ALA A 90 -7.09 -5.41 6.90
C ALA A 90 -7.85 -4.98 8.18
N LYS A 91 -9.08 -5.46 8.36
CA LYS A 91 -9.88 -5.20 9.56
C LYS A 91 -9.28 -5.86 10.79
N VAL A 92 -8.88 -7.12 10.69
CA VAL A 92 -8.23 -7.86 11.80
C VAL A 92 -6.91 -7.18 12.20
N SER A 93 -6.16 -6.65 11.23
CA SER A 93 -4.92 -5.91 11.47
C SER A 93 -5.19 -4.58 12.18
N ALA A 94 -6.21 -3.83 11.76
CA ALA A 94 -6.58 -2.59 12.42
C ALA A 94 -7.03 -2.83 13.88
N GLN A 95 -7.75 -3.92 14.13
CA GLN A 95 -8.14 -4.33 15.49
C GLN A 95 -6.93 -4.73 16.33
N ALA A 96 -6.02 -5.54 15.77
CA ALA A 96 -4.79 -5.96 16.44
C ALA A 96 -3.90 -4.75 16.79
N TRP A 97 -3.77 -3.78 15.87
CA TRP A 97 -3.03 -2.54 16.09
C TRP A 97 -3.61 -1.72 17.23
N ARG A 98 -4.93 -1.50 17.24
CA ARG A 98 -5.63 -0.80 18.32
C ARG A 98 -5.47 -1.51 19.66
N ALA A 99 -5.60 -2.83 19.68
CA ALA A 99 -5.45 -3.63 20.90
C ALA A 99 -4.02 -3.57 21.48
N ALA A 100 -3.02 -3.40 20.62
CA ALA A 100 -1.63 -3.18 21.02
C ALA A 100 -1.32 -1.74 21.49
N GLY A 101 -2.31 -0.84 21.48
CA GLY A 101 -2.13 0.57 21.85
C GLY A 101 -1.57 1.45 20.73
N GLY A 102 -1.62 0.99 19.48
CA GLY A 102 -1.18 1.74 18.31
C GLY A 102 -2.01 2.99 18.04
N ALA A 103 -1.45 3.94 17.27
CA ALA A 103 -2.14 5.21 17.03
C ALA A 103 -3.33 5.02 16.08
N GLU A 104 -4.43 5.75 16.36
CA GLU A 104 -5.66 5.62 15.59
C GLU A 104 -5.50 6.06 14.12
N ALA A 105 -4.60 6.99 13.82
CA ALA A 105 -4.31 7.39 12.44
C ALA A 105 -3.74 6.23 11.60
N GLU A 106 -2.85 5.43 12.20
CA GLU A 106 -2.29 4.23 11.57
C GLU A 106 -3.38 3.16 11.47
N ALA A 107 -4.17 2.93 12.53
CA ALA A 107 -5.27 1.97 12.52
C ALA A 107 -6.26 2.21 11.35
N ARG A 108 -6.60 3.48 11.08
CA ARG A 108 -7.47 3.85 9.97
C ARG A 108 -6.84 3.53 8.61
N LEU A 109 -5.56 3.78 8.42
CA LEU A 109 -4.86 3.42 7.19
C LEU A 109 -4.82 1.91 6.99
N ILE A 110 -4.51 1.16 8.06
CA ILE A 110 -4.52 -0.31 8.05
C ILE A 110 -5.90 -0.85 7.65
N GLU A 111 -6.97 -0.28 8.23
CA GLU A 111 -8.34 -0.70 7.93
C GLU A 111 -8.76 -0.44 6.47
N MET A 112 -8.21 0.62 5.87
CA MET A 112 -8.47 1.03 4.48
C MET A 112 -7.45 0.50 3.47
N ASP A 113 -6.46 -0.29 3.89
CA ASP A 113 -5.31 -0.70 3.07
C ASP A 113 -5.74 -1.34 1.73
N MET A 114 -6.78 -2.18 1.79
CA MET A 114 -7.33 -2.87 0.62
C MET A 114 -8.17 -1.98 -0.31
N ASP A 115 -8.58 -0.78 0.11
CA ASP A 115 -9.53 0.03 -0.64
C ASP A 115 -8.99 0.41 -2.02
N ILE A 116 -7.72 0.79 -2.12
CA ILE A 116 -7.12 1.15 -3.41
C ILE A 116 -7.07 -0.03 -4.37
N HIS A 117 -6.82 -1.24 -3.85
CA HIS A 117 -6.75 -2.48 -4.63
C HIS A 117 -8.12 -2.94 -5.14
N LEU A 118 -9.19 -2.55 -4.45
CA LEU A 118 -10.57 -2.92 -4.78
C LEU A 118 -11.36 -1.78 -5.44
N LEU A 119 -10.78 -0.59 -5.55
CA LEU A 119 -11.47 0.63 -5.96
C LEU A 119 -12.12 0.53 -7.35
N LYS A 120 -13.45 0.68 -7.37
CA LYS A 120 -14.25 0.80 -8.59
C LYS A 120 -14.39 2.26 -9.01
N ALA A 121 -14.86 2.47 -10.25
CA ALA A 121 -14.98 3.83 -10.81
C ALA A 121 -15.98 4.69 -10.03
N GLU A 122 -17.10 4.10 -9.59
CA GLU A 122 -18.16 4.80 -8.83
C GLU A 122 -17.66 5.35 -7.47
N GLY A 123 -16.67 4.71 -6.85
CA GLY A 123 -16.13 5.11 -5.55
C GLY A 123 -14.97 6.11 -5.64
N LEU A 124 -14.57 6.51 -6.86
CA LEU A 124 -13.33 7.26 -7.08
C LEU A 124 -13.33 8.63 -6.40
N GLU A 125 -14.39 9.41 -6.57
CA GLU A 125 -14.47 10.76 -6.00
C GLU A 125 -14.48 10.70 -4.47
N GLN A 126 -15.25 9.77 -3.90
CA GLN A 126 -15.29 9.56 -2.45
C GLN A 126 -13.92 9.13 -1.92
N PHE A 127 -13.20 8.24 -2.62
CA PHE A 127 -11.85 7.85 -2.24
C PHE A 127 -10.89 9.04 -2.31
N ALA A 128 -10.90 9.80 -3.40
CA ALA A 128 -10.00 10.93 -3.62
C ALA A 128 -10.26 12.11 -2.66
N ALA A 129 -11.46 12.22 -2.09
CA ALA A 129 -11.80 13.22 -1.09
C ALA A 129 -11.16 12.97 0.28
N ARG A 130 -10.72 11.73 0.57
CA ARG A 130 -10.16 11.34 1.86
C ARG A 130 -8.79 11.97 2.09
N PRO A 131 -8.47 12.42 3.33
CA PRO A 131 -7.11 12.80 3.70
C PRO A 131 -6.06 11.71 3.45
N GLU A 132 -6.47 10.44 3.52
CA GLU A 132 -5.60 9.27 3.38
C GLU A 132 -5.32 8.89 1.91
N ALA A 133 -6.03 9.48 0.94
CA ALA A 133 -6.06 9.01 -0.45
C ALA A 133 -4.68 8.91 -1.10
N ALA A 134 -3.84 9.93 -0.93
CA ALA A 134 -2.49 9.95 -1.49
C ALA A 134 -1.58 8.90 -0.84
N THR A 135 -1.71 8.73 0.48
CA THR A 135 -0.94 7.74 1.26
C THR A 135 -1.33 6.32 0.85
N LEU A 136 -2.63 6.00 0.80
CA LEU A 136 -3.12 4.69 0.36
C LEU A 136 -2.73 4.38 -1.09
N LEU A 137 -2.81 5.38 -1.99
CA LEU A 137 -2.41 5.19 -3.39
C LEU A 137 -0.93 4.87 -3.55
N LEU A 138 -0.05 5.63 -2.90
CA LEU A 138 1.39 5.42 -2.98
C LEU A 138 1.82 4.13 -2.26
N THR A 139 1.23 3.82 -1.10
CA THR A 139 1.47 2.53 -0.43
C THR A 139 1.02 1.36 -1.29
N GLY A 140 -0.19 1.40 -1.89
CA GLY A 140 -0.65 0.34 -2.78
C GLY A 140 0.25 0.15 -4.01
N LEU A 141 0.85 1.22 -4.54
CA LEU A 141 1.87 1.12 -5.59
C LEU A 141 3.15 0.43 -5.09
N CYS A 142 3.64 0.80 -3.90
CA CYS A 142 4.84 0.19 -3.30
C CYS A 142 4.61 -1.29 -2.98
N GLU A 143 3.45 -1.63 -2.43
CA GLU A 143 3.08 -2.99 -2.05
C GLU A 143 3.04 -3.94 -3.27
N ILE A 144 2.50 -3.51 -4.41
CA ILE A 144 2.51 -4.36 -5.60
C ILE A 144 3.93 -4.60 -6.14
N HIS A 145 4.86 -3.65 -5.96
CA HIS A 145 6.26 -3.82 -6.37
C HIS A 145 7.04 -4.68 -5.36
N ALA A 146 6.82 -4.49 -4.06
CA ALA A 146 7.33 -5.38 -3.02
C ALA A 146 6.86 -6.82 -3.29
N ASN A 147 5.59 -7.01 -3.63
CA ASN A 147 5.04 -8.30 -4.03
C ASN A 147 5.66 -8.87 -5.31
N ALA A 148 6.02 -8.03 -6.29
CA ALA A 148 6.62 -8.49 -7.53
C ALA A 148 7.93 -9.25 -7.27
N SER A 149 8.74 -8.79 -6.31
CA SER A 149 10.01 -9.44 -5.93
C SER A 149 9.82 -10.89 -5.46
N MET A 150 8.62 -11.22 -4.99
CA MET A 150 8.26 -12.54 -4.45
C MET A 150 7.55 -13.45 -5.46
N PHE A 151 6.88 -12.87 -6.46
CA PHE A 151 5.92 -13.59 -7.32
C PHE A 151 6.29 -13.50 -8.81
N GLY A 152 7.53 -13.82 -9.16
CA GLY A 152 7.97 -13.92 -10.56
C GLY A 152 8.26 -12.57 -11.23
N GLY A 153 8.52 -11.52 -10.44
CA GLY A 153 8.94 -10.21 -10.92
C GLY A 153 7.81 -9.35 -11.50
N ILE A 154 8.18 -8.18 -12.00
CA ILE A 154 7.26 -7.22 -12.63
C ILE A 154 6.65 -7.73 -13.94
N ASP A 155 7.17 -8.84 -14.47
CA ASP A 155 6.66 -9.48 -15.66
C ASP A 155 5.58 -10.53 -15.42
N SER A 156 5.32 -10.87 -14.17
CA SER A 156 4.27 -11.82 -13.80
C SER A 156 2.87 -11.31 -14.18
N THR A 157 1.97 -12.24 -14.48
CA THR A 157 0.57 -11.93 -14.79
C THR A 157 -0.12 -11.24 -13.62
N SER A 158 0.14 -11.70 -12.39
CA SER A 158 -0.42 -11.13 -11.16
C SER A 158 0.00 -9.68 -10.97
N PHE A 159 1.28 -9.36 -11.14
CA PHE A 159 1.77 -7.98 -11.09
C PHE A 159 1.14 -7.13 -12.18
N LYS A 160 1.18 -7.57 -13.44
CA LYS A 160 0.66 -6.79 -14.58
C LYS A 160 -0.82 -6.42 -14.41
N MET A 161 -1.64 -7.32 -13.86
CA MET A 161 -3.05 -7.05 -13.55
C MET A 161 -3.21 -6.00 -12.45
N LYS A 162 -2.55 -6.18 -11.31
CA LYS A 162 -2.63 -5.25 -10.17
C LYS A 162 -2.08 -3.86 -10.55
N TRP A 163 -0.95 -3.83 -11.25
CA TRP A 163 -0.34 -2.60 -11.75
C TRP A 163 -1.28 -1.84 -12.69
N LYS A 164 -1.94 -2.53 -13.62
CA LYS A 164 -2.91 -1.89 -14.54
C LYS A 164 -4.11 -1.29 -13.80
N HIS A 165 -4.53 -1.90 -12.70
CA HIS A 165 -5.57 -1.35 -11.83
C HIS A 165 -5.08 -0.09 -11.12
N ILE A 166 -3.95 -0.17 -10.40
CA ILE A 166 -3.35 0.95 -9.68
C ILE A 166 -3.04 2.11 -10.62
N ASP A 167 -2.44 1.86 -11.79
CA ASP A 167 -2.13 2.90 -12.78
C ASP A 167 -3.40 3.61 -13.26
N ARG A 168 -4.47 2.85 -13.56
CA ARG A 168 -5.74 3.43 -14.00
C ARG A 168 -6.35 4.32 -12.92
N ARG A 169 -6.43 3.84 -11.68
CA ARG A 169 -7.02 4.60 -10.57
C ARG A 169 -6.15 5.78 -10.17
N GLY A 170 -4.84 5.58 -10.11
CA GLY A 170 -3.88 6.62 -9.77
C GLY A 170 -3.90 7.80 -10.73
N LYS A 171 -4.04 7.58 -12.05
CA LYS A 171 -4.25 8.66 -13.02
C LYS A 171 -5.43 9.54 -12.67
N GLN A 172 -6.56 8.93 -12.32
CA GLN A 172 -7.79 9.65 -12.03
C GLN A 172 -7.71 10.37 -10.67
N ILE A 173 -7.17 9.71 -9.64
CA ILE A 173 -6.99 10.29 -8.30
C ILE A 173 -6.02 11.47 -8.34
N ALA A 174 -4.87 11.33 -9.02
CA ALA A 174 -3.89 12.40 -9.12
C ALA A 174 -4.46 13.64 -9.83
N ALA A 175 -5.29 13.45 -10.86
CA ALA A 175 -5.98 14.55 -11.52
C ALA A 175 -6.97 15.27 -10.59
N LEU A 176 -7.73 14.52 -9.78
CA LEU A 176 -8.68 15.09 -8.81
C LEU A 176 -7.95 15.87 -7.70
N LEU A 177 -6.84 15.35 -7.18
CA LEU A 177 -6.03 16.03 -6.17
C LEU A 177 -5.41 17.32 -6.72
N ALA A 178 -4.89 17.29 -7.95
CA ALA A 178 -4.36 18.48 -8.60
C ALA A 178 -5.43 19.56 -8.86
N LEU A 179 -6.68 19.16 -9.15
CA LEU A 179 -7.78 20.09 -9.26
C LEU A 179 -8.11 20.76 -7.92
N LYS A 180 -8.12 19.97 -6.83
CA LYS A 180 -8.39 20.46 -5.47
C LYS A 180 -7.34 21.47 -5.02
N GLU A 181 -6.06 21.22 -5.29
CA GLU A 181 -4.95 22.13 -4.95
C GLU A 181 -5.10 23.51 -5.63
N ARG A 182 -5.61 23.55 -6.87
CA ARG A 182 -5.82 24.82 -7.61
C ARG A 182 -7.00 25.65 -7.13
N MET A 183 -7.88 25.07 -6.32
CA MET A 183 -9.08 25.74 -5.80
C MET A 183 -8.87 26.37 -4.41
N ILE A 184 -7.69 26.19 -3.81
CA ILE A 184 -7.26 26.72 -2.51
C ILE A 184 -6.33 27.91 -2.76
#